data_AF-D2DSY4-F1
#
_entry.id   AF-D2DSY4-F1
#
_cell.length_a   1.000
_cell.length_b   1.000
_cell.length_c   1.000
_cell.angle_alpha   90.00
_cell.angle_beta   90.00
_cell.angle_gamma   90.00
#
_symmetry.space_group_name_H-M   'P 1'
#
loop_
_entity.id
_entity.type
_entity.pdbx_description
1 polymer ?
#
loop_
_entity_poly.entity_id
_entity_poly.type
_entity_poly.pdbx_seq_one_letter_code
_entity_poly.pdbx_strand_id
1 'polypeptide(L)'
;YLANKCSMASRIDCFSESLSSVFGEHLREQVEERLKFYETGDVPRKNAEVMKAALEERNAKMKEETKTKKRKLDELINDGEEMTEV
;
A
#
# COMPACT_ATOMS: atom_id res chain seq x y z
N TYR A 1 15.17 1.13 -16.67
CA TYR A 1 14.08 1.78 -15.89
C TYR A 1 13.25 0.74 -15.15
N LEU A 2 12.62 -0.22 -15.85
CA LEU A 2 11.83 -1.30 -15.23
C LEU A 2 12.62 -2.12 -14.20
N ALA A 3 13.79 -2.65 -14.55
CA ALA A 3 14.62 -3.44 -13.63
C ALA A 3 14.94 -2.71 -12.32
N ASN A 4 15.22 -1.39 -12.38
CA ASN A 4 15.45 -0.57 -11.19
C ASN A 4 14.20 -0.45 -10.32
N LYS A 5 13.01 -0.31 -10.94
CA LYS A 5 11.73 -0.24 -10.23
C LYS A 5 11.38 -1.58 -9.58
N CYS A 6 11.59 -2.69 -10.29
CA CYS A 6 11.42 -4.03 -9.73
C CYS A 6 12.38 -4.26 -8.54
N SER A 7 13.65 -3.89 -8.67
CA SER A 7 14.62 -4.04 -7.57
C SER A 7 14.25 -3.22 -6.33
N MET A 8 13.73 -1.99 -6.51
CA MET A 8 13.23 -1.19 -5.39
C MET A 8 11.99 -1.82 -4.74
N ALA A 9 11.02 -2.29 -5.53
CA ALA A 9 9.84 -2.96 -5.02
C ALA A 9 10.23 -4.20 -4.18
N SER A 10 11.09 -5.07 -4.71
CA SER A 10 11.55 -6.26 -3.98
C SER A 10 12.27 -5.92 -2.67
N ARG A 11 13.06 -4.84 -2.63
CA ARG A 11 13.71 -4.39 -1.39
C ARG A 11 12.70 -3.88 -0.37
N ILE A 12 11.70 -3.11 -0.82
CA ILE A 12 10.64 -2.62 0.07
C ILE A 12 9.87 -3.80 0.67
N ASP A 13 9.48 -4.77 -0.13
CA ASP A 13 8.77 -5.96 0.36
C ASP A 13 9.62 -6.77 1.35
N CYS A 14 10.93 -6.87 1.12
CA CYS A 14 11.84 -7.64 1.98
C CYS A 14 12.08 -6.99 3.35
N PHE A 15 12.09 -5.65 3.42
CA PHE A 15 12.38 -4.91 4.66
C PHE A 15 11.15 -4.28 5.32
N SER A 16 9.97 -4.39 4.72
CA SER A 16 8.74 -3.86 5.32
C SER A 16 8.24 -4.78 6.44
N GLU A 17 7.89 -4.20 7.58
CA GLU A 17 7.28 -4.92 8.70
C GLU A 17 5.90 -5.49 8.35
N SER A 18 5.20 -4.85 7.42
CA SER A 18 3.89 -5.26 6.92
C SER A 18 3.91 -5.31 5.40
N LEU A 19 3.50 -6.43 4.82
CA LEU A 19 3.35 -6.57 3.37
C LEU A 19 2.25 -5.63 2.86
N SER A 20 2.48 -4.96 1.73
CA SER A 20 1.53 -4.04 1.11
C SER A 20 1.75 -3.97 -0.39
N SER A 21 0.68 -4.06 -1.20
CA SER A 21 0.76 -3.91 -2.66
C SER A 21 0.97 -2.47 -3.13
N VAL A 22 0.73 -1.49 -2.25
CA VAL A 22 0.66 -0.05 -2.59
C VAL A 22 1.95 0.43 -3.27
N PHE A 23 3.12 0.10 -2.72
CA PHE A 23 4.39 0.53 -3.32
C PHE A 23 4.60 -0.04 -4.72
N GLY A 24 4.21 -1.30 -4.95
CA GLY A 24 4.28 -1.94 -6.25
C GLY A 24 3.35 -1.30 -7.28
N GLU A 25 2.12 -0.96 -6.88
CA GLU A 25 1.13 -0.27 -7.73
C GLU A 25 1.64 1.09 -8.19
N HIS A 26 2.12 1.93 -7.26
CA HIS A 26 2.69 3.25 -7.59
C HIS A 26 3.94 3.16 -8.48
N LEU A 27 4.82 2.20 -8.23
CA LEU A 27 6.00 1.97 -9.07
C LEU A 27 5.64 1.46 -10.47
N ARG A 28 4.55 0.68 -10.59
CA ARG A 28 4.02 0.23 -11.88
C ARG A 28 3.44 1.40 -12.68
N GLU A 29 2.62 2.24 -12.06
CA GLU A 29 2.08 3.45 -12.69
C GLU A 29 3.19 4.34 -13.26
N GLN A 30 4.29 4.50 -12.52
CA GLN A 30 5.42 5.30 -12.99
C GLN A 30 6.16 4.69 -14.19
N VAL A 31 6.12 3.36 -14.34
CA VAL A 31 6.61 2.68 -15.55
C VAL A 31 5.65 2.96 -16.71
N GLU A 32 4.34 2.92 -16.48
CA GLU A 32 3.33 3.24 -17.49
C GLU A 32 3.42 4.71 -17.94
N GLU A 33 3.61 5.65 -17.03
CA GLU A 33 3.87 7.06 -17.37
C GLU A 33 5.13 7.20 -18.23
N ARG A 34 6.17 6.43 -17.93
CA ARG A 34 7.39 6.44 -18.73
C ARG A 34 7.17 5.84 -20.12
N LEU A 35 6.26 4.89 -20.27
CA LEU A 35 5.84 4.38 -21.58
C LEU A 35 5.04 5.44 -22.35
N LYS A 36 4.07 6.09 -21.69
CA LYS A 36 3.28 7.19 -22.27
C LYS A 36 4.16 8.36 -22.71
N PHE A 37 5.22 8.68 -21.98
CA PHE A 37 6.21 9.68 -22.41
C PHE A 37 6.77 9.40 -23.81
N TYR A 38 6.97 8.13 -24.18
CA TYR A 38 7.44 7.78 -25.53
C TYR A 38 6.36 7.93 -26.61
N GLU A 39 5.08 7.96 -26.23
CA GLU A 39 3.95 8.12 -27.14
C GLU A 39 3.52 9.59 -27.29
N THR A 40 3.37 10.30 -26.18
CA THR A 40 2.78 11.65 -26.12
C THR A 40 3.79 12.74 -25.77
N GLY A 41 4.95 12.38 -25.22
CA GLY A 41 5.92 13.33 -24.67
C GLY A 41 5.61 13.80 -23.25
N ASP A 42 4.57 13.28 -22.60
CA ASP A 42 4.19 13.69 -21.23
C ASP A 42 5.27 13.34 -20.21
N VAL A 43 5.76 14.35 -19.49
CA VAL A 43 6.85 14.17 -18.52
C VAL A 43 6.33 13.37 -17.32
N PRO A 44 6.94 12.20 -17.00
CA PRO A 44 6.51 11.37 -15.89
C PRO A 44 6.81 12.05 -14.54
N ARG A 45 6.04 11.69 -13.51
CA ARG A 45 6.23 12.21 -12.14
C ARG A 45 7.60 11.85 -11.59
N LYS A 46 8.13 12.69 -10.68
CA LYS A 46 9.40 12.38 -10.01
C LYS A 46 9.24 11.23 -9.03
N ASN A 47 10.25 10.38 -8.90
CA ASN A 47 10.22 9.25 -7.97
C ASN A 47 9.94 9.67 -6.50
N ALA A 48 10.49 10.80 -6.07
CA ALA A 48 10.26 11.30 -4.71
C ALA A 48 8.77 11.57 -4.42
N GLU A 49 8.04 12.09 -5.41
CA GLU A 49 6.61 12.40 -5.29
C GLU A 49 5.79 11.10 -5.28
N VAL A 50 6.11 10.18 -6.17
CA VAL A 50 5.47 8.85 -6.23
C VAL A 50 5.65 8.08 -4.92
N MET A 51 6.87 8.04 -4.38
CA MET A 51 7.13 7.34 -3.12
C MET A 51 6.45 8.01 -1.91
N LYS A 52 6.33 9.35 -1.92
CA LYS A 52 5.61 10.08 -0.87
C LYS A 52 4.12 9.73 -0.91
N ALA A 53 3.50 9.74 -2.09
CA ALA A 53 2.10 9.36 -2.27
C ALA A 53 1.85 7.90 -1.83
N ALA A 54 2.73 6.98 -2.23
CA ALA A 54 2.64 5.58 -1.82
C ALA A 54 2.71 5.40 -0.30
N LEU A 55 3.57 6.15 0.40
CA LEU A 55 3.68 6.09 1.86
C LEU A 55 2.42 6.63 2.55
N GLU A 56 1.88 7.75 2.06
CA GLU A 56 0.63 8.33 2.57
C GLU A 56 -0.53 7.35 2.44
N GLU A 57 -0.69 6.73 1.26
CA GLU A 57 -1.72 5.74 1.01
C GLU A 57 -1.55 4.48 1.86
N ARG A 58 -0.32 3.94 1.96
CA ARG A 58 -0.03 2.78 2.81
C ARG A 58 -0.41 3.04 4.27
N ASN A 59 -0.07 4.22 4.77
CA ASN A 59 -0.40 4.62 6.14
C ASN A 59 -1.91 4.76 6.36
N ALA A 60 -2.64 5.27 5.37
CA ALA A 60 -4.10 5.34 5.42
C ALA A 60 -4.72 3.94 5.48
N LYS A 61 -4.30 3.04 4.58
CA LYS A 61 -4.77 1.63 4.54
C LYS A 61 -4.47 0.89 5.84
N MET A 62 -3.26 1.02 6.40
CA MET A 62 -2.92 0.38 7.69
C MET A 62 -3.77 0.88 8.86
N LYS A 63 -4.08 2.18 8.91
CA LYS A 63 -4.95 2.74 9.95
C LYS A 63 -6.37 2.19 9.84
N GLU A 64 -6.88 2.08 8.62
CA GLU A 64 -8.20 1.50 8.35
C GLU A 64 -8.27 0.02 8.73
N GLU A 65 -7.26 -0.77 8.35
CA GLU A 65 -7.16 -2.18 8.72
C GLU A 65 -7.12 -2.38 10.23
N THR A 66 -6.34 -1.54 10.94
CA THR A 66 -6.25 -1.61 12.40
C THR A 66 -7.58 -1.27 13.06
N LYS A 67 -8.27 -0.23 12.58
CA LYS A 67 -9.61 0.15 13.07
C LYS A 67 -10.63 -0.95 12.83
N THR A 68 -10.59 -1.58 11.66
CA THR A 68 -11.49 -2.68 11.28
C THR A 68 -11.23 -3.92 12.11
N LYS A 69 -9.97 -4.29 12.33
CA LYS A 69 -9.59 -5.41 13.22
C LYS A 69 -10.04 -5.16 14.65
N LYS A 70 -9.86 -3.94 15.16
CA LYS A 70 -10.34 -3.56 16.50
C LYS A 70 -11.85 -3.70 16.63
N ARG A 71 -12.63 -3.16 15.68
CA ARG A 71 -14.09 -3.29 15.68
C ARG A 71 -14.56 -4.73 15.66
N LYS A 72 -13.96 -5.57 14.80
CA LYS A 72 -14.28 -7.00 14.74
C LYS A 72 -13.92 -7.74 16.03
N LEU A 73 -12.82 -7.35 16.68
CA LEU A 73 -12.43 -7.92 17.97
C LEU A 73 -13.43 -7.52 19.07
N ASP A 74 -13.84 -6.25 19.12
CA ASP A 74 -14.83 -5.76 20.08
C ASP A 74 -16.19 -6.46 19.90
N GLU A 75 -16.63 -6.68 18.64
CA GLU A 75 -17.85 -7.47 18.32
C GLU A 75 -17.74 -8.93 18.82
N LEU A 76 -16.62 -9.61 18.56
CA LEU A 76 -16.40 -11.00 19.01
C LEU A 76 -16.34 -11.16 20.53
N ILE A 77 -15.80 -10.16 21.24
CA ILE A 77 -15.75 -10.17 22.71
C ILE A 77 -17.17 -10.01 23.26
N ASN A 78 -17.95 -9.09 22.72
CA ASN A 78 -19.30 -8.79 23.19
C ASN A 78 -20.27 -9.98 22.95
N ASP A 79 -20.17 -10.64 21.79
CA ASP A 79 -20.95 -11.85 21.47
C ASP A 79 -20.55 -13.05 22.36
N GLY A 80 -19.31 -13.10 22.83
CA GLY A 80 -18.81 -14.13 23.74
C GLY A 80 -19.28 -13.98 25.18
N GLU A 81 -19.42 -12.74 25.66
CA GLU A 81 -19.92 -12.44 27.01
C GLU A 81 -21.42 -12.77 27.15
N GLU A 82 -22.25 -12.49 26.13
CA GLU A 82 -23.68 -12.84 26.11
C GLU A 82 -23.95 -14.35 26.20
N MET A 83 -23.03 -15.19 25.70
CA MET A 83 -23.14 -16.65 25.76
C MET A 83 -22.73 -17.24 27.13
N THR A 84 -22.06 -16.48 28.00
CA THR A 84 -21.63 -16.95 29.33
C THR A 84 -22.56 -16.57 30.46
N GLU A 85 -23.51 -15.67 30.24
CA GLU A 85 -24.48 -15.22 31.25
C GLU A 85 -25.80 -16.02 31.29
N VAL A 86 -25.89 -17.16 30.59
CA VAL A 86 -27.08 -18.05 30.55
C VAL A 86 -26.88 -19.36 31.30
#